data_AF-A0A2S0XF06-F1
#
_entry.id   AF-A0A2S0XF06-F1
#
_cell.length_a   1.000
_cell.length_b   1.000
_cell.length_c   1.000
_cell.angle_alpha   90.00
_cell.angle_beta   90.00
_cell.angle_gamma   90.00
#
_symmetry.space_group_name_H-M   'P 1'
#
loop_
_entity.id
_entity.type
_entity.pdbx_description
1 polymer ?
#
loop_
_entity_poly.entity_id
_entity_poly.type
_entity_poly.pdbx_seq_one_letter_code
_entity_poly.pdbx_strand_id
1 'polypeptide(L)'
;MENIRPIRSDEDLQWAVAEIAQYFEHEPEPGSADAERFDVLSTLIEAYEDKHYPIEMPDPVSAIVSHMEMRGFKQRDLATVLGSASRASEIVNRKRMLNVDMIQRLHAQWKIPAEMLIQPYHLAATDTVPPVSKSSKRSAGSATHK
;
A
#
# COMPACT_ATOMS: atom_id res chain seq x y z
N MET A 1 24.97 17.28 -17.30
CA MET A 1 23.75 16.43 -17.37
C MET A 1 23.80 15.55 -18.61
N GLU A 2 24.51 14.43 -18.56
CA GLU A 2 24.44 13.45 -19.66
C GLU A 2 23.53 12.29 -19.26
N ASN A 3 22.79 11.76 -20.23
CA ASN A 3 22.08 10.48 -20.11
C ASN A 3 20.99 10.42 -19.01
N ILE A 4 20.14 11.46 -18.90
CA ILE A 4 18.84 11.36 -18.21
C ILE A 4 17.80 10.94 -19.25
N ARG A 5 17.00 9.92 -18.94
CA ARG A 5 15.94 9.42 -19.82
C ARG A 5 14.61 9.29 -19.05
N PRO A 6 13.46 9.34 -19.75
CA PRO A 6 12.16 9.15 -19.12
C PRO A 6 12.03 7.77 -18.48
N ILE A 7 11.36 7.70 -17.32
CA ILE A 7 11.02 6.42 -16.66
C ILE A 7 9.63 5.99 -17.14
N ARG A 8 9.56 4.89 -17.93
CA ARG A 8 8.30 4.38 -18.49
C ARG A 8 8.02 2.92 -18.14
N SER A 9 8.97 2.28 -17.49
CA SER A 9 8.94 0.86 -17.14
C SER A 9 9.73 0.62 -15.85
N ASP A 10 9.52 -0.56 -15.25
CA ASP A 10 10.23 -0.97 -14.04
C ASP A 10 11.74 -1.12 -14.29
N GLU A 11 12.15 -1.41 -15.53
CA GLU A 11 13.56 -1.46 -15.92
C GLU A 11 14.19 -0.05 -15.92
N ASP A 12 13.45 0.97 -16.40
CA ASP A 12 13.91 2.36 -16.33
C ASP A 12 13.97 2.85 -14.87
N LEU A 13 13.00 2.43 -14.05
CA LEU A 13 12.96 2.74 -12.62
C LEU A 13 14.18 2.15 -11.91
N GLN A 14 14.45 0.86 -12.13
CA GLN A 14 15.59 0.18 -11.53
C GLN A 14 16.93 0.82 -11.93
N TRP A 15 17.05 1.23 -13.20
CA TRP A 15 18.21 2.00 -13.65
C TRP A 15 18.34 3.33 -12.89
N ALA A 16 17.27 4.12 -12.81
CA ALA A 16 17.30 5.42 -12.16
C ALA A 16 17.63 5.30 -10.66
N VAL A 17 17.05 4.32 -9.96
CA VAL A 17 17.35 4.01 -8.56
C VAL A 17 18.83 3.63 -8.39
N ALA A 18 19.36 2.79 -9.28
CA ALA A 18 20.77 2.40 -9.23
C ALA A 18 21.72 3.60 -9.44
N GLU A 19 21.36 4.54 -10.33
CA GLU A 19 22.15 5.75 -10.58
C GLU A 19 22.24 6.65 -9.36
N ILE A 20 21.13 6.82 -8.62
CA ILE A 20 21.09 7.70 -7.45
C ILE A 20 21.56 7.02 -6.16
N ALA A 21 21.62 5.69 -6.11
CA ALA A 21 21.98 4.93 -4.92
C ALA A 21 23.34 5.37 -4.34
N GLN A 22 24.32 5.64 -5.21
CA GLN A 22 25.66 6.11 -4.80
C GLN A 22 25.63 7.45 -4.04
N TYR A 23 24.65 8.32 -4.32
CA TYR A 23 24.55 9.63 -3.70
C TYR A 23 24.08 9.57 -2.23
N PHE A 24 23.54 8.44 -1.78
CA PHE A 24 23.23 8.22 -0.36
C PHE A 24 24.47 7.90 0.47
N GLU A 25 25.50 7.33 -0.13
CA GLU A 25 26.81 7.08 0.51
C GLU A 25 27.76 8.26 0.32
N HIS A 26 27.64 8.94 -0.82
CA HIS A 26 28.46 10.07 -1.22
C HIS A 26 27.57 11.25 -1.62
N GLU A 27 27.13 11.99 -0.62
CA GLU A 27 26.24 13.14 -0.81
C GLU A 27 26.89 14.17 -1.75
N PRO A 28 26.23 14.54 -2.86
CA PRO A 28 26.78 15.49 -3.80
C PRO A 28 26.76 16.91 -3.24
N GLU A 29 27.80 17.69 -3.56
CA GLU A 29 27.87 19.08 -3.15
C GLU A 29 26.68 19.90 -3.71
N PRO A 30 26.00 20.72 -2.90
CA PRO A 30 24.89 21.55 -3.36
C PRO A 30 25.29 22.45 -4.54
N GLY A 31 24.44 22.46 -5.59
CA GLY A 31 24.71 23.22 -6.82
C GLY A 31 25.75 22.59 -7.74
N SER A 32 26.25 21.39 -7.43
CA SER A 32 27.04 20.60 -8.37
C SER A 32 26.16 19.94 -9.43
N ALA A 33 26.78 19.51 -10.54
CA ALA A 33 26.08 18.77 -11.59
C ALA A 33 25.51 17.42 -11.10
N ASP A 34 26.14 16.81 -10.09
CA ASP A 34 25.65 15.57 -9.47
C ASP A 34 24.43 15.84 -8.59
N ALA A 35 24.41 16.93 -7.83
CA ALA A 35 23.23 17.35 -7.07
C ALA A 35 22.05 17.65 -8.01
N GLU A 36 22.28 18.40 -9.10
CA GLU A 36 21.25 18.65 -10.11
C GLU A 36 20.75 17.37 -10.77
N ARG A 37 21.64 16.38 -11.00
CA ARG A 37 21.25 15.07 -11.53
C ARG A 37 20.41 14.28 -10.54
N PHE A 38 20.81 14.25 -9.27
CA PHE A 38 20.08 13.59 -8.19
C PHE A 38 18.66 14.14 -8.06
N ASP A 39 18.51 15.47 -8.04
CA ASP A 39 17.20 16.13 -7.94
C ASP A 39 16.27 15.74 -9.09
N VAL A 40 16.78 15.74 -10.33
CA VAL A 40 15.99 15.38 -11.51
C VAL A 40 15.60 13.91 -11.49
N LEU A 41 16.54 13.00 -11.24
CA LEU A 41 16.24 11.56 -11.21
C LEU A 41 15.29 11.20 -10.08
N SER A 42 15.46 11.79 -8.90
CA SER A 42 14.56 11.58 -7.76
C SER A 42 13.12 12.02 -8.10
N THR A 43 12.97 13.18 -8.74
CA THR A 43 11.66 13.67 -9.21
C THR A 43 11.01 12.72 -10.23
N LEU A 44 11.79 12.15 -11.14
CA LEU A 44 11.29 11.20 -12.14
C LEU A 44 10.89 9.86 -11.51
N ILE A 45 11.66 9.39 -10.53
CA ILE A 45 11.36 8.18 -9.75
C ILE A 45 10.04 8.37 -9.01
N GLU A 46 9.91 9.45 -8.23
CA GLU A 46 8.69 9.79 -7.48
C GLU A 46 7.46 9.80 -8.40
N ALA A 47 7.52 10.51 -9.53
CA ALA A 47 6.41 10.59 -10.48
C ALA A 47 6.03 9.23 -11.09
N TYR A 48 6.98 8.32 -11.28
CA TYR A 48 6.70 6.97 -11.78
C TYR A 48 6.10 6.10 -10.67
N GLU A 49 6.68 6.12 -9.47
CA GLU A 49 6.24 5.35 -8.31
C GLU A 49 4.83 5.75 -7.86
N ASP A 50 4.52 7.04 -7.75
CA ASP A 50 3.18 7.54 -7.41
C ASP A 50 2.09 6.99 -8.35
N LYS A 51 2.44 6.79 -9.62
CA LYS A 51 1.52 6.30 -10.64
C LYS A 51 1.37 4.77 -10.65
N HIS A 52 2.44 4.03 -10.38
CA HIS A 52 2.48 2.56 -10.57
C HIS A 52 2.46 1.78 -9.25
N TYR A 53 2.99 2.37 -8.19
CA TYR A 53 3.09 1.81 -6.85
C TYR A 53 2.56 2.80 -5.80
N PRO A 54 1.28 3.21 -5.90
CA PRO A 54 0.71 4.14 -4.94
C PRO A 54 0.84 3.58 -3.53
N ILE A 55 1.30 4.42 -2.60
CA ILE A 55 1.33 4.07 -1.18
C ILE A 55 -0.12 4.00 -0.69
N GLU A 56 -0.69 2.79 -0.67
CA GLU A 56 -2.02 2.57 -0.13
C GLU A 56 -1.99 2.76 1.38
N MET A 57 -2.93 3.56 1.90
CA MET A 57 -3.15 3.60 3.34
C MET A 57 -3.52 2.21 3.83
N PRO A 58 -2.95 1.74 4.95
CA PRO A 58 -3.29 0.44 5.48
C PRO A 58 -4.79 0.39 5.78
N ASP A 59 -5.40 -0.77 5.55
CA ASP A 59 -6.78 -0.99 5.96
C ASP A 59 -6.90 -0.75 7.49
N PRO A 60 -8.09 -0.33 7.99
CA PRO A 60 -8.26 0.04 9.39
C PRO A 60 -7.83 -1.05 10.38
N VAL A 61 -7.99 -2.33 10.03
CA VAL A 61 -7.59 -3.44 10.90
C VAL A 61 -6.07 -3.55 10.95
N SER A 62 -5.40 -3.44 9.81
CA SER A 62 -3.94 -3.38 9.76
C SER A 62 -3.40 -2.20 10.58
N ALA A 63 -4.00 -1.01 10.45
CA ALA A 63 -3.62 0.17 11.24
C ALA A 63 -3.74 -0.08 12.76
N ILE A 64 -4.82 -0.73 13.20
CA ILE A 64 -5.02 -1.10 14.62
C ILE A 64 -3.95 -2.10 15.08
N VAL A 65 -3.69 -3.15 14.28
CA VAL A 65 -2.72 -4.20 14.64
C VAL A 65 -1.31 -3.63 14.70
N SER A 66 -0.88 -2.86 13.70
CA SER A 66 0.44 -2.21 13.72
C SER A 66 0.56 -1.23 14.89
N HIS A 67 -0.50 -0.49 15.22
CA HIS A 67 -0.50 0.37 16.41
C HIS A 67 -0.33 -0.44 17.69
N MET A 68 -0.98 -1.60 17.79
CA MET A 68 -0.81 -2.50 18.92
C MET A 68 0.63 -3.02 19.03
N GLU A 69 1.23 -3.43 17.91
CA GLU A 69 2.62 -3.91 17.86
C GLU A 69 3.60 -2.81 18.30
N MET A 70 3.49 -1.60 17.73
CA MET A 70 4.36 -0.47 18.06
C MET A 70 4.24 -0.01 19.53
N ARG A 71 3.05 -0.17 20.14
CA ARG A 71 2.79 0.23 21.52
C ARG A 71 2.90 -0.92 22.54
N GLY A 72 3.16 -2.14 22.08
CA GLY A 72 3.14 -3.34 22.93
C GLY A 72 1.75 -3.67 23.51
N PHE A 73 0.67 -3.21 22.88
CA PHE A 73 -0.70 -3.54 23.29
C PHE A 73 -1.08 -4.95 22.86
N LYS A 74 -1.95 -5.56 23.67
CA LYS A 74 -2.52 -6.89 23.42
C LYS A 74 -3.99 -6.76 23.07
N GLN A 75 -4.58 -7.83 22.52
CA GLN A 75 -5.99 -7.85 22.13
C GLN A 75 -6.95 -7.57 23.30
N ARG A 76 -6.54 -7.88 24.55
CA ARG A 76 -7.29 -7.50 25.76
C ARG A 76 -7.40 -5.98 25.94
N ASP A 77 -6.39 -5.23 25.52
CA ASP A 77 -6.38 -3.77 25.63
C ASP A 77 -7.33 -3.18 24.56
N LEU A 78 -7.35 -3.77 23.37
CA LEU A 78 -8.36 -3.47 22.36
C LEU A 78 -9.77 -3.79 22.87
N ALA A 79 -9.94 -4.89 23.61
CA ALA A 79 -11.22 -5.24 24.22
C ALA A 79 -11.69 -4.20 25.24
N THR A 80 -10.78 -3.57 25.99
CA THR A 80 -11.11 -2.45 26.89
C THR A 80 -11.62 -1.24 26.12
N VAL A 81 -11.00 -0.90 24.98
CA VAL A 81 -11.46 0.23 24.13
C VAL A 81 -12.81 -0.08 23.49
N LEU A 82 -12.93 -1.26 22.89
CA LEU A 82 -14.09 -1.65 22.11
C LEU A 82 -15.24 -2.17 22.98
N GLY A 83 -15.00 -2.49 24.26
CA GLY A 83 -16.01 -2.90 25.24
C GLY A 83 -16.32 -4.40 25.30
N SER A 84 -15.69 -5.26 24.48
CA SER A 84 -15.75 -6.72 24.67
C SER A 84 -14.62 -7.47 23.96
N ALA A 85 -14.23 -8.63 24.52
CA ALA A 85 -13.21 -9.50 23.95
C ALA A 85 -13.65 -10.12 22.61
N SER A 86 -14.94 -10.50 22.49
CA SER A 86 -15.51 -11.00 21.24
C SER A 86 -15.40 -9.95 20.13
N ARG A 87 -15.74 -8.69 20.40
CA ARG A 87 -15.65 -7.62 19.43
C ARG A 87 -14.21 -7.35 18.99
N ALA A 88 -13.27 -7.29 19.94
CA ALA A 88 -11.85 -7.13 19.63
C ALA A 88 -11.33 -8.26 18.73
N SER A 89 -11.71 -9.52 19.02
CA SER A 89 -11.36 -10.67 18.19
C SER A 89 -11.98 -10.59 16.81
N GLU A 90 -13.26 -10.24 16.69
CA GLU A 90 -13.94 -10.10 15.41
C GLU A 90 -13.33 -8.99 14.54
N ILE A 91 -12.95 -7.85 15.11
CA ILE A 91 -12.28 -6.77 14.36
C ILE A 91 -10.90 -7.23 13.86
N VAL A 92 -10.05 -7.77 14.74
CA VAL A 92 -8.69 -8.23 14.36
C VAL A 92 -8.75 -9.32 13.30
N ASN A 93 -9.76 -10.20 13.35
CA ASN A 93 -9.97 -11.25 12.36
C ASN A 93 -10.81 -10.82 11.14
N ARG A 94 -11.10 -9.52 10.98
CA ARG A 94 -11.91 -8.97 9.88
C ARG A 94 -13.28 -9.67 9.73
N LYS A 95 -13.90 -10.08 10.84
CA LYS A 95 -15.25 -10.65 10.88
C LYS A 95 -16.32 -9.61 11.15
N ARG A 96 -15.92 -8.37 11.50
CA ARG A 96 -16.80 -7.25 11.77
C ARG A 96 -16.23 -5.96 11.19
N MET A 97 -17.13 -5.12 10.66
CA MET A 97 -16.81 -3.74 10.27
C MET A 97 -16.70 -2.85 11.50
N LEU A 98 -15.73 -1.95 11.51
CA LEU A 98 -15.68 -0.83 12.46
C LEU A 98 -16.93 0.04 12.25
N ASN A 99 -17.53 0.46 13.35
CA ASN A 99 -18.57 1.48 13.32
C ASN A 99 -18.02 2.81 13.85
N VAL A 100 -18.79 3.88 13.69
CA VAL A 100 -18.37 5.24 14.08
C VAL A 100 -18.01 5.35 15.55
N ASP A 101 -18.75 4.70 16.46
CA ASP A 101 -18.44 4.69 17.89
C ASP A 101 -17.09 4.01 18.18
N MET A 102 -16.80 2.87 17.55
CA MET A 102 -15.50 2.20 17.67
C MET A 102 -14.35 3.09 17.15
N ILE A 103 -14.54 3.73 16.00
CA ILE A 103 -13.57 4.65 15.40
C ILE A 103 -13.27 5.82 16.35
N GLN A 104 -14.32 6.45 16.89
CA GLN A 104 -14.18 7.55 17.84
C GLN A 104 -13.44 7.14 19.10
N ARG A 105 -13.73 5.95 19.65
CA ARG A 105 -13.03 5.43 20.84
C ARG A 105 -11.56 5.15 20.58
N LEU A 106 -11.24 4.51 19.45
CA LEU A 106 -9.86 4.24 19.03
C LEU A 106 -9.08 5.54 18.83
N HIS A 107 -9.65 6.52 18.14
CA HIS A 107 -9.03 7.83 17.99
C HIS A 107 -8.85 8.54 19.33
N ALA A 108 -9.87 8.57 20.18
CA ALA A 108 -9.80 9.29 21.46
C ALA A 108 -8.77 8.67 22.43
N GLN A 109 -8.76 7.34 22.54
CA GLN A 109 -7.95 6.62 23.53
C GLN A 109 -6.56 6.24 23.01
N TRP A 110 -6.46 5.77 21.77
CA TRP A 110 -5.20 5.29 21.18
C TRP A 110 -4.55 6.28 20.23
N LYS A 111 -5.20 7.41 19.94
CA LYS A 111 -4.67 8.47 19.04
C LYS A 111 -4.34 7.95 17.65
N ILE A 112 -5.03 6.89 17.19
CA ILE A 112 -4.98 6.46 15.80
C ILE A 112 -5.76 7.49 14.97
N PRO A 113 -5.15 8.12 13.95
CA PRO A 113 -5.84 9.09 13.10
C PRO A 113 -7.15 8.52 12.54
N ALA A 114 -8.23 9.31 12.62
CA ALA A 114 -9.54 8.86 12.17
C ALA A 114 -9.55 8.51 10.66
N GLU A 115 -8.77 9.23 9.86
CA GLU A 115 -8.60 8.98 8.42
C GLU A 115 -8.08 7.56 8.11
N MET A 116 -7.26 6.96 8.98
CA MET A 116 -6.81 5.58 8.85
C MET A 116 -7.90 4.57 9.23
N LEU A 117 -8.88 4.99 10.02
CA LEU A 117 -9.93 4.12 10.57
C LEU A 117 -11.22 4.12 9.75
N ILE A 118 -11.44 5.14 8.90
CA ILE A 118 -12.64 5.28 8.06
C ILE A 118 -12.51 4.64 6.68
N GLN A 119 -11.33 4.11 6.33
CA GLN A 119 -11.12 3.51 5.02
C GLN A 119 -11.99 2.26 4.84
N PRO A 120 -12.58 2.04 3.65
CA PRO A 120 -13.26 0.80 3.33
C PRO A 120 -12.31 -0.40 3.44
N TYR A 121 -12.79 -1.53 3.93
CA TYR A 121 -12.05 -2.78 3.97
C TYR A 121 -12.96 -3.99 3.88
N HIS A 122 -12.40 -5.12 3.44
CA HIS A 122 -13.15 -6.36 3.24
C HIS A 122 -13.15 -7.24 4.49
N LEU A 123 -14.24 -8.00 4.67
CA LEU A 123 -14.33 -9.00 5.72
C LEU A 123 -13.71 -10.32 5.25
N ALA A 124 -13.12 -11.08 6.18
CA ALA A 124 -12.45 -12.35 5.89
C ALA A 124 -13.38 -13.45 5.34
N ALA A 125 -14.70 -13.28 5.46
CA ALA A 125 -15.69 -14.23 4.95
C ALA A 125 -16.18 -13.92 3.51
N THR A 126 -15.69 -12.83 2.90
CA THR A 126 -16.10 -12.39 1.55
C THR A 126 -15.13 -12.79 0.43
N ASP A 127 -14.08 -13.59 0.72
CA ASP A 127 -13.15 -14.11 -0.28
C ASP A 127 -13.71 -15.30 -1.09
N THR A 128 -14.92 -15.18 -1.64
CA THR A 128 -15.25 -15.87 -2.88
C THR A 128 -14.88 -14.95 -4.03
N VAL A 129 -13.59 -14.94 -4.40
CA VAL A 129 -13.15 -14.41 -5.69
C VAL A 129 -13.85 -15.25 -6.78
N PRO A 130 -14.76 -14.69 -7.61
CA PRO A 130 -15.21 -15.42 -8.78
C PRO A 130 -14.01 -15.61 -9.72
N PRO A 131 -13.85 -16.79 -10.36
CA PRO A 131 -12.71 -17.01 -11.24
C PRO A 131 -12.74 -15.98 -12.36
N VAL A 132 -11.64 -15.22 -12.50
CA VAL A 132 -11.40 -14.37 -13.68
C VAL A 132 -11.58 -15.25 -14.91
N SER A 133 -12.69 -15.02 -15.62
CA SER A 133 -12.99 -15.70 -16.87
C SER A 133 -11.87 -15.41 -17.84
N LYS A 134 -11.04 -16.41 -18.13
CA LYS A 134 -10.16 -16.37 -19.29
C LYS A 134 -11.05 -16.24 -20.52
N SER A 135 -10.97 -15.08 -21.17
CA SER A 135 -11.65 -14.80 -22.43
C SER A 135 -11.38 -15.93 -23.42
N SER A 136 -12.47 -16.60 -23.76
CA SER A 136 -12.56 -17.62 -24.80
C SER A 136 -12.12 -17.01 -26.14
N LYS A 137 -10.92 -17.36 -26.62
CA LYS A 137 -10.63 -17.30 -28.06
C LYS A 137 -11.32 -18.49 -28.71
N ARG A 138 -12.52 -18.26 -29.23
CA ARG A 138 -13.12 -19.09 -30.28
C ARG A 138 -12.31 -18.86 -31.56
N SER A 139 -11.45 -19.80 -31.93
CA SER A 139 -11.13 -20.02 -33.34
C SER A 139 -11.84 -21.30 -33.76
N ALA A 140 -13.01 -21.13 -34.40
CA ALA A 140 -13.64 -22.19 -35.13
C ALA A 140 -12.75 -22.57 -36.32
N GLY A 141 -12.35 -23.83 -36.38
CA GLY A 141 -11.95 -24.43 -37.65
C GLY A 141 -13.16 -24.56 -38.57
N SER A 142 -12.94 -24.44 -39.87
CA SER A 142 -13.80 -25.06 -40.86
C SER A 142 -12.93 -25.86 -41.81
N ALA A 143 -13.33 -27.11 -41.97
CA ALA A 143 -12.71 -28.14 -42.78
C ALA A 143 -13.00 -27.95 -44.28
N THR A 144 -12.04 -28.39 -45.08
CA THR A 144 -12.19 -29.33 -46.21
C THR A 144 -13.49 -29.36 -47.01
N HIS A 145 -13.39 -28.99 -48.28
CA HIS A 145 -13.95 -29.62 -49.49
C HIS A 145 -13.06 -29.10 -50.63
N LYS A 146 -12.43 -29.88 -51.51
CA LYS A 146 -12.84 -31.08 -52.24
C LYS A 146 -11.60 -31.71 -52.87
#